data_AF-A0A971ANV7-F1
#
_entry.id   AF-A0A971ANV7-F1
#
_cell.length_a   1.000
_cell.length_b   1.000
_cell.length_c   1.000
_cell.angle_alpha   90.00
_cell.angle_beta   90.00
_cell.angle_gamma   90.00
#
_symmetry.space_group_name_H-M   'P 1'
#
loop_
_entity.id
_entity.type
_entity.pdbx_description
1 polymer ?
#
loop_
_entity_poly.entity_id
_entity_poly.type
_entity_poly.pdbx_seq_one_letter_code
_entity_poly.pdbx_strand_id
1 'polypeptide(L)'
;MPAAKKESLIVAVFFIITLLMTNPPVVNWVSAYAEENPLLFGWPTLWVWLQVWYLLMIGGLIWFGLKFKSWNVEYIEESVEGHLDGGDK
;
A
#
# COMPACT_ATOMS: atom_id res chain seq x y z
N MET A 1 8.75 -9.31 -19.35
CA MET A 1 8.84 -9.81 -17.96
C MET A 1 9.61 -8.92 -16.96
N PRO A 2 10.66 -8.12 -17.29
CA PRO A 2 11.40 -7.38 -16.24
C PRO A 2 10.69 -6.11 -15.71
N ALA A 3 9.88 -5.44 -16.53
CA ALA A 3 9.18 -4.21 -16.12
C ALA A 3 8.10 -4.47 -15.06
N ALA A 4 7.29 -5.52 -15.22
CA ALA A 4 6.22 -5.87 -14.27
C ALA A 4 6.76 -6.22 -12.87
N LYS A 5 7.93 -6.86 -12.78
CA LYS A 5 8.58 -7.20 -11.51
C LYS A 5 9.10 -5.96 -10.77
N LYS A 6 9.65 -4.98 -11.52
CA LYS A 6 10.12 -3.70 -10.98
C LYS A 6 8.97 -2.84 -10.46
N GLU A 7 7.87 -2.76 -11.20
CA GLU A 7 6.69 -1.99 -10.80
C GLU A 7 6.02 -2.57 -9.55
N SER A 8 5.90 -3.90 -9.48
CA SER A 8 5.37 -4.59 -8.29
C SER A 8 6.23 -4.34 -7.05
N LEU A 9 7.56 -4.29 -7.22
CA LEU A 9 8.49 -3.97 -6.13
C LEU A 9 8.35 -2.51 -5.67
N ILE A 10 8.18 -1.55 -6.59
CA ILE A 10 7.96 -0.14 -6.25
C ILE A 10 6.69 0.01 -5.41
N VAL A 11 5.60 -0.65 -5.84
CA VAL A 11 4.32 -0.62 -5.12
C VAL A 11 4.48 -1.26 -3.74
N ALA A 12 5.11 -2.43 -3.63
CA ALA A 12 5.34 -3.09 -2.36
C ALA A 12 6.17 -2.23 -1.39
N VAL A 13 7.26 -1.63 -1.86
CA VAL A 13 8.09 -0.71 -1.06
C VAL A 13 7.28 0.49 -0.61
N PHE A 14 6.48 1.08 -1.49
CA PHE A 14 5.60 2.19 -1.16
C PHE A 14 4.62 1.83 -0.03
N PHE A 15 3.91 0.70 -0.12
CA PHE A 15 3.01 0.25 0.93
C PHE A 15 3.71 0.03 2.26
N ILE A 16 4.90 -0.60 2.24
CA ILE A 16 5.69 -0.82 3.45
C ILE A 16 6.07 0.51 4.10
N ILE A 17 6.52 1.49 3.32
CA ILE A 17 6.83 2.83 3.83
C ILE A 17 5.59 3.45 4.47
N THR A 18 4.44 3.42 3.77
CA THR A 18 3.22 4.02 4.33
C THR A 18 2.77 3.35 5.62
N LEU A 19 2.86 2.02 5.71
CA LEU A 19 2.57 1.28 6.95
C LEU A 19 3.53 1.64 8.08
N LEU A 20 4.83 1.80 7.79
CA LEU A 20 5.81 2.22 8.79
C LEU A 20 5.51 3.64 9.30
N MET A 21 5.13 4.56 8.41
CA MET A 21 4.90 5.96 8.75
C MET A 21 3.59 6.21 9.51
N THR A 22 2.64 5.27 9.44
CA THR A 22 1.39 5.27 10.21
C THR A 22 1.43 4.32 11.41
N ASN A 23 2.53 3.60 11.63
CA ASN A 23 2.71 2.68 12.75
C ASN A 23 2.79 3.45 14.09
N PRO A 24 2.16 2.98 15.18
CA PRO A 24 2.19 3.64 16.49
C PRO A 24 3.53 4.23 16.96
N PRO A 25 4.70 3.56 16.83
CA PRO A 25 5.97 4.15 17.24
C PRO A 25 6.32 5.45 16.50
N VAL A 26 6.10 5.50 15.17
CA VAL A 26 6.37 6.69 14.37
C VAL A 26 5.34 7.77 14.63
N VAL A 27 4.07 7.38 14.74
CA VAL A 27 2.98 8.33 15.06
C VAL A 27 3.21 8.99 16.43
N ASN A 28 3.73 8.26 17.41
CA ASN A 28 4.08 8.82 18.72
C ASN A 28 5.21 9.85 18.61
N TRP A 29 6.24 9.60 17.79
CA TRP A 29 7.29 10.59 17.54
C TRP A 29 6.75 11.85 16.85
N VAL A 30 5.86 11.68 15.88
CA VAL A 30 5.21 12.82 15.20
C VAL A 30 4.26 13.55 16.15
N SER A 31 3.63 12.84 17.09
CA SER A 31 2.80 13.44 18.13
C SER A 31 3.63 14.32 19.05
N ALA A 32 4.80 13.86 19.51
CA ALA A 32 5.72 14.67 20.30
C ALA A 32 6.19 15.92 19.52
N TYR A 33 6.50 15.76 18.23
CA TYR A 33 6.81 16.90 17.37
C TYR A 33 5.63 17.88 17.23
N ALA A 34 4.40 17.37 17.17
CA ALA A 34 3.19 18.17 17.09
C ALA A 34 2.89 18.94 18.39
N GLU A 35 3.42 18.53 19.54
CA GLU A 35 3.32 19.34 20.77
C GLU A 35 4.14 20.63 20.66
N GLU A 36 5.32 20.55 20.04
CA GLU A 36 6.20 21.71 19.80
C GLU A 36 5.73 22.54 18.59
N ASN A 37 5.15 21.87 17.59
CA ASN A 37 4.70 22.46 16.33
C ASN A 37 3.25 22.04 16.07
N PRO A 38 2.26 22.62 16.77
CA PRO A 38 0.87 22.16 16.72
C PRO A 38 0.19 22.40 15.38
N LEU A 39 0.65 23.39 14.62
CA LEU A 39 0.07 23.75 13.34
C LEU A 39 1.10 23.67 12.22
N LEU A 40 0.76 22.90 11.19
CA LEU A 40 1.47 22.86 9.91
C LEU A 40 0.55 23.48 8.84
N PHE A 41 0.98 24.58 8.23
CA PHE A 41 0.19 25.35 7.27
C PHE A 41 -1.21 25.78 7.78
N GLY A 42 -1.35 25.99 9.10
CA GLY A 42 -2.62 26.36 9.75
C GLY A 42 -3.53 25.18 10.11
N TRP A 43 -3.09 23.95 9.86
CA TRP A 43 -3.83 22.72 10.19
C TRP A 43 -3.11 21.94 11.31
N PRO A 44 -3.82 21.14 12.12
CA PRO A 44 -3.16 20.33 13.15
C PRO A 44 -2.10 19.41 12.53
N THR A 45 -0.84 19.51 12.99
CA THR A 45 0.30 18.82 12.38
C THR A 45 0.11 17.31 12.28
N LEU A 46 -0.38 16.69 13.36
CA LEU A 46 -0.67 15.26 13.38
C LEU A 46 -1.77 14.87 12.39
N TRP A 47 -2.77 15.74 12.22
CA TRP A 47 -3.83 15.54 11.23
C TRP A 47 -3.26 15.58 9.81
N VAL A 48 -2.44 16.58 9.48
CA VAL A 48 -1.80 16.69 8.17
C VAL A 48 -0.95 15.46 7.87
N TRP A 49 -0.15 15.00 8.83
CA TRP A 49 0.66 13.79 8.69
C TRP A 49 -0.19 12.58 8.28
N LEU A 50 -1.23 12.29 9.04
CA LEU A 50 -2.10 11.13 8.80
C LEU A 50 -2.81 11.25 7.45
N GLN A 51 -3.34 12.43 7.11
CA GLN A 51 -4.04 12.63 5.83
C GLN A 51 -3.11 12.42 4.64
N VAL A 52 -1.88 12.94 4.69
CA VAL A 52 -0.90 12.75 3.60
C VAL A 52 -0.64 11.26 3.38
N TRP A 53 -0.35 10.50 4.43
CA TRP A 53 -0.04 9.08 4.30
C TRP A 53 -1.26 8.24 3.87
N TYR A 54 -2.46 8.53 4.36
CA TYR A 54 -3.67 7.83 3.92
C TYR A 54 -4.02 8.13 2.46
N LEU A 55 -3.92 9.39 2.04
CA LEU A 55 -4.16 9.76 0.63
C LEU A 55 -3.15 9.11 -0.31
N LEU A 56 -1.88 9.04 0.11
CA LEU A 56 -0.84 8.31 -0.62
C LEU A 56 -1.20 6.82 -0.74
N MET A 57 -1.61 6.16 0.35
CA MET A 57 -2.01 4.75 0.31
C MET A 57 -3.20 4.51 -0.62
N ILE A 58 -4.26 5.30 -0.49
CA ILE A 58 -5.48 5.19 -1.31
C ILE A 58 -5.16 5.46 -2.78
N GLY A 59 -4.40 6.52 -3.08
CA GLY A 59 -3.98 6.84 -4.44
C GLY A 59 -3.12 5.75 -5.06
N GLY A 60 -2.21 5.16 -4.27
CA GLY A 60 -1.40 4.01 -4.68
C GLY A 60 -2.23 2.77 -4.98
N LEU A 61 -3.22 2.45 -4.13
CA LEU A 61 -4.17 1.34 -4.36
C LEU A 61 -4.97 1.54 -5.65
N ILE A 62 -5.53 2.73 -5.85
CA ILE A 62 -6.31 3.06 -7.04
C ILE A 62 -5.43 2.95 -8.29
N TRP A 63 -4.23 3.57 -8.27
CA TRP A 63 -3.31 3.51 -9.40
C TRP A 63 -2.90 2.08 -9.73
N PHE A 64 -2.58 1.27 -8.70
CA PHE A 64 -2.26 -0.14 -8.87
C PHE A 64 -3.43 -0.93 -9.45
N GLY A 65 -4.64 -0.74 -8.90
CA GLY A 65 -5.87 -1.42 -9.36
C GLY A 65 -6.25 -1.06 -10.79
N LEU A 66 -6.09 0.20 -11.20
CA LEU A 66 -6.32 0.62 -12.59
C LEU A 66 -5.30 0.03 -13.56
N LYS A 67 -4.07 -0.21 -13.11
CA LYS A 67 -2.98 -0.72 -13.95
C LYS A 67 -2.98 -2.25 -14.07
N PHE A 68 -3.35 -2.97 -13.01
CA PHE A 68 -3.58 -4.40 -13.06
C PHE A 68 -4.94 -4.69 -13.70
N LYS A 69 -5.00 -4.56 -15.03
CA LYS A 69 -6.17 -4.93 -15.87
C LYS A 69 -6.47 -6.44 -15.86
N SER A 70 -5.72 -7.24 -15.11
CA SER A 70 -5.81 -8.69 -15.09
C SER A 70 -5.75 -9.20 -13.65
N TRP A 71 -6.88 -9.14 -12.95
CA TRP A 71 -7.34 -10.37 -12.35
C TRP A 71 -7.76 -11.27 -13.52
N ASN A 72 -6.79 -11.93 -14.14
CA ASN A 72 -7.07 -12.88 -15.22
C ASN A 72 -7.74 -14.07 -14.53
N VAL A 73 -9.07 -14.07 -14.51
CA VAL A 73 -9.89 -15.15 -13.96
C VAL A 73 -9.43 -16.48 -14.57
N GLU A 74 -9.08 -16.50 -15.87
CA GLU A 74 -8.48 -17.64 -16.56
C GLU A 74 -7.21 -18.19 -15.88
N TYR A 75 -6.30 -17.34 -15.40
CA TYR A 75 -5.09 -17.82 -14.70
C TYR A 75 -5.43 -18.41 -13.33
N ILE A 76 -6.45 -17.87 -12.67
CA ILE A 76 -6.92 -18.36 -11.36
C ILE A 76 -7.65 -19.69 -11.54
N GLU A 77 -8.50 -19.82 -12.57
CA GLU A 77 -9.21 -21.06 -12.91
C GLU A 77 -8.24 -22.17 -13.31
N GLU A 78 -7.27 -21.91 -14.19
CA GLU A 78 -6.27 -22.91 -14.61
C GLU A 78 -5.40 -23.41 -13.42
N SER A 79 -5.05 -22.50 -12.50
CA SER A 79 -4.29 -22.85 -11.28
C SER A 79 -5.10 -23.69 -10.29
N VAL A 80 -6.41 -23.45 -10.21
CA VAL A 80 -7.32 -24.20 -9.33
C VAL A 80 -7.61 -25.57 -9.93
N GLU A 81 -7.92 -25.65 -11.22
CA GLU A 81 -8.17 -26.91 -11.92
C GLU A 81 -6.93 -27.83 -11.89
N GLY A 82 -5.73 -27.29 -12.13
CA GLY A 82 -4.48 -28.05 -12.03
C GLY A 82 -4.18 -28.62 -10.63
N HIS A 83 -4.75 -28.03 -9.56
CA HIS A 83 -4.64 -28.55 -8.20
C HIS A 83 -5.77 -29.51 -7.81
N LEU A 84 -6.89 -29.50 -8.53
CA LEU A 84 -7.99 -30.45 -8.37
C LEU A 84 -7.74 -31.74 -9.16
N ASP A 85 -7.11 -31.65 -10.34
CA ASP A 85 -6.76 -32.80 -11.18
C ASP A 85 -5.49 -33.54 -10.72
N GLY A 86 -4.65 -32.90 -9.89
CA GLY A 86 -3.44 -33.50 -9.30
C GLY A 86 -3.69 -34.40 -8.08
N GLY A 87 -4.96 -34.65 -7.72
CA GLY A 87 -5.37 -35.36 -6.51
C GLY A 87 -5.73 -36.83 -6.69
N ASP A 88 -5.56 -37.43 -7.87
CA ASP A 88 -5.92 -38.83 -8.10
C ASP A 88 -4.98 -39.55 -9.10
N LYS A 89 -3.69 -39.67 -8.75
CA LYS A 89 -2.78 -40.77 -9.15
C LYS A 89 -1.68 -40.99 -8.11
#